data_AF-A0A847K6D9-F1
#
_entry.id   AF-A0A847K6D9-F1
#
_cell.length_a   1.000
_cell.length_b   1.000
_cell.length_c   1.000
_cell.angle_alpha   90.00
_cell.angle_beta   90.00
_cell.angle_gamma   90.00
#
_symmetry.space_group_name_H-M   'P 1'
#
loop_
_entity.id
_entity.type
_entity.pdbx_description
1 polymer ?
#
loop_
_entity_poly.entity_id
_entity_poly.type
_entity_poly.pdbx_seq_one_letter_code
_entity_poly.pdbx_strand_id
1 'polypeptide(L)' 'KMHWWVFQSLLEGLPDDTILQRVIQIRLWKPEKGDSAKYRAAMKKAQNHYRLTRDKGEQDG' A
#
# COMPACT_ATOMS: atom_id res chain seq x y z
N LYS A 1 -3.28 21.98 -13.52
CA LYS A 1 -3.73 21.05 -12.45
C LYS A 1 -3.63 19.64 -13.02
N MET A 2 -2.87 18.75 -12.38
CA MET A 2 -2.84 17.33 -12.79
C MET A 2 -4.15 16.68 -12.34
N HIS A 3 -4.80 15.93 -13.23
CA HIS A 3 -5.98 15.17 -12.88
C HIS A 3 -5.59 13.93 -12.07
N TRP A 4 -6.45 13.56 -11.12
CA TRP A 4 -6.22 12.41 -10.24
C TRP A 4 -5.96 11.11 -11.03
N TRP A 5 -6.69 10.86 -12.11
CA TRP A 5 -6.48 9.66 -12.94
C TRP A 5 -5.12 9.64 -13.62
N VAL A 6 -4.61 10.79 -14.08
CA VAL A 6 -3.27 10.89 -14.69
C VAL A 6 -2.20 10.55 -13.66
N PHE A 7 -2.34 11.08 -12.44
CA PHE A 7 -1.44 10.73 -11.34
C PHE A 7 -1.50 9.24 -11.00
N GLN A 8 -2.71 8.66 -10.95
CA GLN A 8 -2.88 7.24 -10.69
C GLN A 8 -2.22 6.37 -11.77
N SER A 9 -2.36 6.73 -13.06
CA SER A 9 -1.71 6.01 -14.16
C SER A 9 -0.18 6.06 -14.08
N LEU A 10 0.41 7.13 -13.55
CA LEU A 10 1.86 7.19 -13.30
C LEU A 10 2.29 6.19 -12.24
N LEU A 11 1.47 5.98 -11.21
CA LEU A 11 1.74 4.95 -10.21
C LEU A 11 1.62 3.56 -10.84
N GLU A 12 0.54 3.28 -11.57
CA GLU A 12 0.31 1.99 -12.24
C GLU A 12 1.43 1.61 -13.23
N GLY A 13 2.14 2.59 -13.81
CA GLY A 13 3.28 2.36 -14.70
C GLY A 13 4.63 2.12 -14.01
N LEU A 14 4.69 2.10 -12.67
CA LEU A 14 5.93 1.84 -11.94
C LEU A 14 6.31 0.35 -12.00
N PRO A 15 7.61 0.02 -12.09
CA PRO A 15 8.07 -1.35 -11.94
C PRO A 15 7.66 -1.96 -10.58
N ASP A 16 7.30 -3.25 -10.59
CA ASP A 16 6.84 -3.99 -9.40
C ASP A 16 7.92 -4.12 -8.31
N ASP A 17 9.20 -4.02 -8.67
CA ASP A 17 10.33 -4.11 -7.75
C ASP A 17 10.60 -2.79 -7.00
N THR A 18 9.92 -1.71 -7.38
CA THR A 18 10.02 -0.45 -6.65
C THR A 18 9.42 -0.61 -5.25
N ILE A 19 10.11 -0.04 -4.25
CA ILE A 19 9.64 -0.05 -2.85
C ILE A 19 8.22 0.55 -2.75
N LEU A 20 7.94 1.61 -3.53
CA LEU A 20 6.63 2.25 -3.54
C LEU A 20 5.53 1.31 -4.06
N GLN A 21 5.74 0.62 -5.20
CA GLN A 21 4.77 -0.34 -5.71
C GLN A 21 4.52 -1.48 -4.73
N ARG A 22 5.59 -2.03 -4.15
CA ARG A 22 5.47 -3.10 -3.16
C ARG A 22 4.64 -2.66 -1.95
N VAL A 23 4.82 -1.44 -1.47
CA VAL A 23 4.04 -0.88 -0.35
C VAL A 23 2.57 -0.65 -0.75
N ILE A 24 2.32 -0.15 -1.96
CA ILE A 24 0.96 0.01 -2.51
C ILE A 24 0.26 -1.34 -2.57
N GLN A 25 0.89 -2.37 -3.14
CA GLN A 25 0.35 -3.72 -3.23
C GLN A 25 0.03 -4.30 -1.84
N ILE A 26 0.95 -4.16 -0.88
CA ILE A 26 0.71 -4.62 0.51
C ILE A 26 -0.51 -3.93 1.11
N ARG A 27 -0.66 -2.61 0.91
CA ARG A 27 -1.77 -1.82 1.47
C ARG A 27 -3.11 -2.06 0.77
N LEU A 28 -3.10 -2.30 -0.54
CA LEU A 28 -4.30 -2.55 -1.33
C LEU A 28 -4.77 -4.01 -1.28
N TRP A 29 -3.89 -4.94 -0.89
CA TRP A 29 -4.23 -6.36 -0.78
C TRP A 29 -5.43 -6.59 0.15
N LYS A 30 -6.33 -7.48 -0.28
CA LYS A 30 -7.50 -7.95 0.45
C LYS A 30 -7.46 -9.49 0.51
N PRO A 31 -7.88 -10.11 1.63
CA PRO A 31 -7.88 -11.55 1.76
C PRO A 31 -8.89 -12.21 0.82
N GLU A 32 -8.48 -13.30 0.18
CA GLU A 32 -9.33 -14.12 -0.68
C GLU A 32 -9.68 -15.47 -0.03
N LYS A 33 -10.75 -16.12 -0.51
CA LYS A 33 -11.25 -17.40 0.05
C LYS A 33 -10.20 -18.52 -0.03
N GLY A 34 -9.28 -18.47 -0.99
CA GLY A 34 -8.22 -19.47 -1.19
C GLY A 34 -6.94 -19.23 -0.36
N ASP A 35 -6.80 -18.08 0.30
CA ASP A 35 -5.58 -17.79 1.03
C ASP A 35 -5.38 -18.73 2.23
N SER A 36 -4.13 -19.08 2.51
CA SER A 36 -3.79 -19.77 3.75
C SER A 36 -3.90 -18.83 4.95
N ALA A 37 -4.23 -19.36 6.14
CA ALA A 37 -4.25 -18.57 7.36
C ALA A 37 -2.89 -17.91 7.67
N LYS A 38 -1.79 -18.62 7.38
CA LYS A 38 -0.42 -18.13 7.53
C LYS A 38 -0.14 -16.95 6.61
N TYR A 39 -0.54 -17.03 5.35
CA TYR A 39 -0.37 -15.94 4.38
C TYR A 39 -1.17 -14.70 4.79
N ARG A 40 -2.44 -14.87 5.19
CA ARG A 40 -3.25 -13.76 5.71
C ARG A 40 -2.63 -13.08 6.93
N ALA A 41 -2.06 -13.85 7.85
CA ALA A 41 -1.37 -13.30 9.02
C ALA A 41 -0.11 -12.52 8.63
N ALA A 42 0.68 -13.05 7.68
CA ALA A 42 1.85 -12.36 7.16
C ALA A 42 1.50 -11.04 6.47
N MET A 43 0.45 -11.02 5.64
CA MET A 43 0.00 -9.80 4.96
C MET A 43 -0.54 -8.75 5.95
N LYS A 44 -1.30 -9.17 6.97
CA LYS A 44 -1.74 -8.26 8.05
C LYS A 44 -0.56 -7.65 8.81
N LYS A 45 0.47 -8.44 9.12
CA LYS A 45 1.70 -7.94 9.76
C LYS A 45 2.41 -6.92 8.87
N ALA A 46 2.51 -7.18 7.57
CA ALA A 46 3.10 -6.26 6.60
C ALA A 46 2.30 -4.95 6.50
N GLN A 47 0.97 -5.01 6.40
CA GLN A 47 0.10 -3.82 6.39
C GLN A 47 0.28 -2.97 7.66
N ASN A 48 0.36 -3.61 8.83
CA ASN A 48 0.61 -2.91 10.10
C ASN A 48 1.99 -2.23 10.14
N HIS A 49 3.03 -2.90 9.64
CA HIS A 49 4.37 -2.35 9.58
C HIS A 49 4.44 -1.08 8.72
N TYR A 50 3.76 -1.09 7.57
CA TYR A 50 3.72 0.05 6.66
C TYR A 50 2.60 1.04 6.97
N ARG A 51 1.87 0.90 8.09
CA ARG A 51 0.79 1.82 8.45
C ARG A 51 1.38 3.19 8.78
N LEU A 52 0.90 4.22 8.09
CA LEU A 52 1.21 5.61 8.44
C LEU A 52 0.46 5.87 9.75
N THR A 53 1.19 5.99 10.85
CA THR A 53 0.61 6.44 12.12
C THR A 53 0.17 7.89 11.94
N ARG A 54 -1.06 8.20 12.32
CA ARG A 54 -1.66 9.54 12.18
C ARG A 54 -0.87 10.62 12.94
N ASP A 55 0.01 10.20 13.86
CA ASP A 55 0.78 11.07 14.76
C ASP A 55 2.04 11.71 14.13
N LYS A 56 2.37 11.44 12.86
CA LYS A 56 3.50 12.09 12.16
C LYS A 56 3.06 13.16 11.13
N GLY A 57 1.82 13.63 11.21
CA GLY A 57 1.23 14.54 10.21
C GLY A 57 0.58 15.81 10.76
N GLU A 58 0.70 16.12 12.06
CA GLU A 58 0.29 17.40 12.67
C GLU A 58 1.49 18.06 13.35
N GLN A 59 2.47 18.45 12.54
CA GLN A 59 3.47 19.50 12.83
C GLN A 59 3.88 20.02 11.46
N ASP A 60 2.96 20.76 10.83
CA ASP A 60 3.18 21.73 9.75
C ASP A 60 1.79 22.20 9.31
N GLY A 61 1.31 23.27 9.97
CA GLY A 61 0.01 23.89 9.78
C GLY A 61 -0.32 24.87 10.89
#